data_AF-A0ABD0RKU4-F1
#
_entry.id   AF-A0ABD0RKU4-F1
#
_cell.length_a   1.000
_cell.length_b   1.000
_cell.length_c   1.000
_cell.angle_alpha   90.00
_cell.angle_beta   90.00
_cell.angle_gamma   90.00
#
_symmetry.space_group_name_H-M   'P 1'
#
loop_
_entity.id
_entity.type
_entity.pdbx_description
1 polymer ?
#
loop_
_entity_poly.entity_id
_entity_poly.type
_entity_poly.pdbx_seq_one_letter_code
_entity_poly.pdbx_strand_id
1 'polypeptide(L)'
;SKSSSCDENKSRMSTDSVDHETCGYTGAGNSECILAKVPVKIKSKKCDKVVKTYAFIDPGSSATFCTEALMRDLNLKGRKTEILLHTMGQEKPVHSNILSDLEICGLECEDYIDLPRVFTQKEIPVKQENIPQQKDLEKWPYLDQVKLPHLKAEIGVLIGANVHKAIEPWQ
;
A
#
# COMPACT_ATOMS: atom_id res chain seq x y z
N SER A 1 -37.50 -65.20 -7.82
CA SER A 1 -36.58 -66.35 -7.73
C SER A 1 -35.33 -66.03 -8.52
N LYS A 2 -34.18 -66.29 -7.90
CA LYS A 2 -32.80 -66.28 -8.44
C LYS A 2 -32.12 -64.94 -8.75
N SER A 3 -31.08 -64.76 -7.94
CA SER A 3 -29.94 -63.85 -7.89
C SER A 3 -28.85 -64.11 -8.94
N SER A 4 -28.03 -63.09 -9.25
CA SER A 4 -26.57 -63.18 -9.44
C SER A 4 -25.97 -61.76 -9.54
N SER A 5 -25.28 -61.26 -8.51
CA SER A 5 -23.80 -61.19 -8.37
C SER A 5 -23.15 -60.12 -9.28
N CYS A 6 -22.83 -58.95 -8.73
CA CYS A 6 -21.49 -58.46 -8.32
C CYS A 6 -20.65 -57.93 -9.50
N ASP A 7 -20.31 -56.63 -9.45
CA ASP A 7 -18.93 -56.17 -9.61
C ASP A 7 -18.80 -54.70 -9.16
N GLU A 8 -17.87 -54.47 -8.24
CA GLU A 8 -17.34 -53.15 -7.91
C GLU A 8 -16.53 -52.63 -9.10
N ASN A 9 -16.69 -51.35 -9.47
CA ASN A 9 -15.56 -50.64 -10.03
C ASN A 9 -15.57 -49.14 -9.74
N LYS A 10 -14.39 -48.71 -9.30
CA LYS A 10 -14.00 -47.41 -8.77
C LYS A 10 -13.51 -46.54 -9.92
N SER A 11 -14.08 -45.35 -10.16
CA SER A 11 -13.32 -44.30 -10.84
C SER A 11 -13.84 -42.88 -10.65
N ARG A 12 -12.91 -42.04 -10.16
CA ARG A 12 -12.62 -40.64 -10.52
C ARG A 12 -13.68 -39.58 -10.20
N MET A 13 -13.48 -38.92 -9.06
CA MET A 13 -13.97 -37.57 -8.79
C MET A 13 -13.39 -36.63 -9.86
N SER A 14 -14.27 -36.10 -10.71
CA SER A 14 -14.02 -34.98 -11.59
C SER A 14 -13.90 -33.70 -10.75
N THR A 15 -12.84 -32.96 -10.98
CA THR A 15 -12.58 -31.64 -10.41
C THR A 15 -13.61 -30.65 -10.92
N ASP A 16 -14.49 -30.18 -10.04
CA ASP A 16 -15.35 -29.03 -10.32
C ASP A 16 -14.47 -27.77 -10.43
N SER A 17 -14.33 -27.29 -11.66
CA SER A 17 -13.84 -25.95 -11.96
C SER A 17 -14.85 -24.95 -11.40
N VAL A 18 -14.48 -24.29 -10.30
CA VAL A 18 -15.26 -23.19 -9.74
C VAL A 18 -15.15 -22.03 -10.72
N ASP A 19 -16.21 -21.81 -11.49
CA ASP A 19 -16.40 -20.60 -12.27
C ASP A 19 -16.42 -19.40 -11.31
N HIS A 20 -15.39 -18.58 -11.40
CA HIS A 20 -15.28 -17.35 -10.64
C HIS A 20 -16.23 -16.32 -11.29
N GLU A 21 -17.51 -16.35 -10.91
CA GLU A 21 -18.45 -15.29 -11.26
C GLU A 21 -17.90 -13.96 -10.74
N THR A 22 -17.36 -13.16 -11.65
CA THR A 22 -16.94 -11.80 -11.37
C THR A 22 -18.19 -10.94 -11.47
N CYS A 23 -18.80 -10.63 -10.32
CA CYS A 23 -19.89 -9.68 -10.25
C CYS A 23 -19.39 -8.31 -10.73
N GLY A 24 -19.80 -7.90 -11.94
CA GLY A 24 -19.43 -6.66 -12.61
C GLY A 24 -20.12 -5.41 -12.02
N TYR A 25 -20.19 -5.29 -10.69
CA TYR A 25 -20.61 -4.07 -10.01
C TYR A 25 -19.37 -3.36 -9.44
N THR A 26 -18.55 -2.76 -10.29
CA THR A 26 -17.49 -1.82 -9.85
C THR A 26 -18.10 -0.43 -9.62
N GLY A 27 -19.05 -0.34 -8.68
CA GLY A 27 -19.74 0.90 -8.32
C GLY A 27 -19.13 1.63 -7.12
N ALA A 28 -18.19 1.02 -6.40
CA ALA A 28 -17.48 1.68 -5.31
C ALA A 28 -16.31 2.50 -5.89
N GLY A 29 -16.39 3.83 -5.82
CA GLY A 29 -15.25 4.73 -6.11
C GLY A 29 -15.23 5.41 -7.48
N ASN A 30 -16.39 5.60 -8.14
CA ASN A 30 -16.47 6.32 -9.42
C ASN A 30 -16.43 7.86 -9.26
N SER A 31 -16.26 8.38 -8.05
CA SER A 31 -16.01 9.80 -7.77
C SER A 31 -14.50 10.03 -7.63
N GLU A 32 -13.98 11.06 -8.28
CA GLU A 32 -12.65 11.58 -8.01
C GLU A 32 -12.55 11.93 -6.51
N CYS A 33 -11.89 11.06 -5.76
CA CYS A 33 -11.63 11.27 -4.34
C CYS A 33 -10.21 11.78 -4.14
N ILE A 34 -10.06 12.67 -3.18
CA ILE A 34 -8.75 13.13 -2.70
C ILE A 34 -8.37 12.22 -1.53
N LEU A 35 -7.13 11.73 -1.56
CA LEU A 35 -6.59 10.87 -0.51
C LEU A 35 -5.49 11.61 0.26
N ALA A 36 -5.22 11.18 1.49
CA ALA A 36 -4.17 11.73 2.32
C ALA A 36 -2.78 11.38 1.76
N LYS A 37 -2.34 12.11 0.73
CA LYS A 37 -1.06 11.93 0.06
C LYS A 37 -0.20 13.15 0.28
N VAL A 38 0.97 12.96 0.87
CA VAL A 38 1.87 14.04 1.25
C VAL A 38 3.28 13.77 0.70
N PRO A 39 3.99 14.79 0.19
CA PRO A 39 5.34 14.58 -0.28
C PRO A 39 6.31 14.50 0.90
N VAL A 40 7.26 13.58 0.80
CA VAL A 40 8.17 13.20 1.88
C VAL A 40 9.58 13.01 1.36
N LYS A 41 10.55 13.12 2.28
CA LYS A 41 11.93 12.62 2.12
C LYS A 41 12.02 11.30 2.87
N ILE A 42 12.56 10.26 2.24
CA ILE A 42 12.85 8.98 2.86
C ILE A 42 14.30 8.60 2.63
N LYS A 43 14.92 8.00 3.64
CA LYS A 43 16.29 7.47 3.56
C LYS A 43 16.45 6.24 4.45
N SER A 44 17.56 5.54 4.29
CA SER A 44 17.98 4.54 5.27
C SER A 44 18.99 5.14 6.23
N LYS A 45 18.91 4.79 7.51
CA LYS A 45 19.93 5.16 8.52
C LYS A 45 21.34 4.66 8.19
N LYS A 46 21.45 3.73 7.24
CA LYS A 46 22.72 3.13 6.81
C LYS A 46 23.39 3.88 5.65
N CYS A 47 22.71 4.83 5.01
CA CYS A 47 23.27 5.59 3.90
C CYS A 47 22.68 7.00 3.79
N ASP A 48 23.47 7.93 3.26
CA ASP A 48 23.03 9.34 3.12
C ASP A 48 22.14 9.58 1.89
N LYS A 49 21.76 8.52 1.15
CA LYS A 49 20.91 8.66 -0.03
C LYS A 49 19.48 8.96 0.39
N VAL A 50 19.02 10.18 0.07
CA VAL A 50 17.65 10.62 0.28
C VAL A 50 16.87 10.54 -1.03
N VAL A 51 15.67 9.96 -0.99
CA VAL A 51 14.72 9.94 -2.10
C VAL A 51 13.49 10.77 -1.72
N LYS A 52 13.02 11.61 -2.65
CA LYS A 52 11.75 12.33 -2.52
C LYS A 52 10.66 11.54 -3.22
N THR A 53 9.53 11.34 -2.54
CA THR A 53 8.39 10.57 -3.06
C THR A 53 7.09 11.06 -2.41
N TYR A 54 5.94 10.59 -2.86
CA TYR A 54 4.70 10.73 -2.11
C TYR A 54 4.49 9.56 -1.14
N ALA A 55 4.07 9.89 0.07
CA ALA A 55 3.51 8.96 1.04
C ALA A 55 2.00 8.99 0.96
N PHE A 56 1.37 7.81 0.88
CA PHE A 56 -0.05 7.64 1.14
C PHE A 56 -0.26 7.29 2.61
N ILE A 57 -0.90 8.17 3.36
CA ILE A 57 -1.23 7.95 4.77
C ILE A 57 -2.55 7.21 4.85
N ASP A 58 -2.51 5.98 5.34
CA ASP A 58 -3.66 5.10 5.44
C ASP A 58 -3.79 4.52 6.85
N PRO A 59 -4.56 5.17 7.74
CA PRO A 59 -4.87 4.65 9.07
C PRO A 59 -5.66 3.32 9.03
N GLY A 60 -6.26 2.95 7.88
CA GLY A 60 -6.91 1.66 7.70
C GLY A 60 -5.95 0.49 7.52
N SER A 61 -4.67 0.76 7.23
CA SER A 61 -3.62 -0.24 7.11
C SER A 61 -2.90 -0.46 8.43
N SER A 62 -2.69 -1.71 8.82
CA SER A 62 -1.96 -2.06 10.06
C SER A 62 -0.44 -2.11 9.91
N ALA A 63 0.08 -1.98 8.69
CA ALA A 63 1.49 -2.05 8.37
C ALA A 63 1.90 -0.97 7.36
N THR A 64 3.20 -0.70 7.32
CA THR A 64 3.82 0.26 6.39
C THR A 64 4.42 -0.49 5.21
N PHE A 65 4.21 0.04 4.02
CA PHE A 65 4.69 -0.55 2.77
C PHE A 65 5.48 0.46 1.95
N CYS A 66 6.44 -0.02 1.16
CA CYS A 66 7.08 0.78 0.12
C CYS A 66 7.08 0.05 -1.22
N THR A 67 7.24 0.79 -2.31
CA THR A 67 7.37 0.16 -3.62
C THR A 67 8.74 -0.52 -3.76
N GLU A 68 8.79 -1.59 -4.56
CA GLU A 68 10.07 -2.20 -4.95
C GLU A 68 10.95 -1.22 -5.75
N ALA A 69 10.34 -0.27 -6.47
CA ALA A 69 11.06 0.81 -7.12
C ALA A 69 11.80 1.69 -6.11
N LEU A 70 11.11 2.13 -5.05
CA LEU A 70 11.71 2.93 -3.99
C LEU A 70 12.84 2.18 -3.26
N MET A 71 12.67 0.87 -3.02
CA MET A 71 13.73 0.02 -2.47
C MET A 71 14.99 0.01 -3.36
N ARG A 72 14.82 -0.09 -4.69
CA ARG A 72 15.93 -0.02 -5.67
C ARG A 72 16.56 1.37 -5.70
N ASP A 73 15.74 2.41 -5.68
CA ASP A 73 16.22 3.79 -5.67
C ASP A 73 17.05 4.08 -4.43
N LEU A 74 16.69 3.53 -3.26
CA LEU A 74 17.49 3.63 -2.04
C LEU A 74 18.69 2.65 -1.99
N ASN A 75 18.87 1.81 -3.02
CA ASN A 75 19.88 0.75 -3.09
C ASN A 75 19.89 -0.20 -1.88
N LEU A 76 18.70 -0.58 -1.43
CA LEU A 76 18.52 -1.43 -0.26
C LEU A 76 18.43 -2.91 -0.63
N LYS A 77 18.89 -3.75 0.28
CA LYS A 77 18.65 -5.20 0.25
C LYS A 77 17.78 -5.55 1.43
N GLY A 78 16.65 -6.20 1.15
CA GLY A 78 15.71 -6.65 2.17
C GLY A 78 15.76 -8.16 2.33
N ARG A 79 15.18 -8.65 3.42
CA ARG A 79 14.98 -10.09 3.63
C ARG A 79 13.72 -10.52 2.89
N LYS A 80 13.86 -11.39 1.88
CA LYS A 80 12.72 -11.99 1.19
C LYS A 80 11.79 -12.69 2.17
N THR A 81 10.50 -12.51 1.98
CA THR A 81 9.45 -13.08 2.82
C THR A 81 8.17 -13.25 2.03
N GLU A 82 7.20 -13.92 2.62
CA GLU A 82 5.82 -13.95 2.17
C GLU A 82 4.96 -13.39 3.31
N ILE A 83 4.01 -12.54 2.95
CA ILE A 83 3.04 -11.97 3.88
C ILE A 83 1.64 -12.27 3.39
N LEU A 84 0.71 -12.39 4.33
CA LEU A 84 -0.70 -12.57 4.05
C LEU A 84 -1.39 -11.21 4.15
N LEU A 85 -1.85 -10.68 3.03
CA LEU A 85 -2.59 -9.41 3.00
C LEU A 85 -4.07 -9.68 3.21
N HIS A 86 -4.62 -9.14 4.30
CA HIS A 86 -6.05 -9.13 4.55
C HIS A 86 -6.63 -7.78 4.13
N THR A 87 -7.59 -7.79 3.21
CA THR A 87 -8.31 -6.62 2.73
C THR A 87 -9.81 -6.90 2.82
N MET A 88 -10.66 -5.88 2.66
CA MET A 88 -12.11 -6.06 2.73
C MET A 88 -12.66 -7.07 1.71
N GLY A 89 -12.02 -7.20 0.55
CA GLY A 89 -12.50 -8.08 -0.52
C GLY A 89 -11.84 -9.45 -0.58
N GLN A 90 -10.64 -9.61 0.01
CA GLN A 90 -9.87 -10.85 -0.10
C GLN A 90 -8.75 -10.95 0.93
N GLU A 91 -8.31 -12.19 1.13
CA GLU A 91 -7.05 -12.55 1.76
C GLU A 91 -6.11 -13.14 0.71
N LYS A 92 -4.89 -12.62 0.60
CA LYS A 92 -3.97 -13.02 -0.46
C LYS A 92 -2.52 -13.11 0.03
N PRO A 93 -1.86 -14.28 -0.10
CA PRO A 93 -0.42 -14.38 0.13
C PRO A 93 0.32 -13.65 -1.00
N VAL A 94 1.31 -12.85 -0.62
CA VAL A 94 2.13 -12.07 -1.55
C VAL A 94 3.59 -12.11 -1.13
N HIS A 95 4.47 -12.18 -2.12
CA HIS A 95 5.91 -12.04 -1.89
C HIS A 95 6.26 -10.59 -1.57
N SER A 96 7.21 -10.43 -0.65
CA SER A 96 7.67 -9.13 -0.18
C SER A 96 9.12 -9.21 0.28
N ASN A 97 9.72 -8.05 0.54
CA ASN A 97 10.95 -7.93 1.30
C ASN A 97 10.67 -7.16 2.58
N ILE A 98 11.30 -7.57 3.66
CA ILE A 98 11.33 -6.82 4.91
C ILE A 98 12.52 -5.89 4.88
N LEU A 99 12.24 -4.61 5.04
CA LEU A 99 13.21 -3.53 5.21
C LEU A 99 13.14 -3.02 6.66
N SER A 100 14.29 -2.60 7.15
CA SER A 100 14.48 -1.98 8.46
C SER A 100 15.41 -0.77 8.31
N ASP A 101 15.49 0.04 9.37
CA ASP A 101 16.38 1.20 9.41
C ASP A 101 16.03 2.23 8.33
N LEU A 102 14.74 2.38 8.06
CA LEU A 102 14.18 3.44 7.22
C LEU A 102 13.65 4.56 8.11
N GLU A 103 13.78 5.78 7.63
CA GLU A 103 13.28 6.97 8.30
C GLU A 103 12.73 7.95 7.28
N ILE A 104 11.70 8.69 7.69
CA ILE A 104 10.90 9.55 6.82
C ILE A 104 10.68 10.93 7.46
N CYS A 105 10.62 11.99 6.66
CA CYS A 105 10.20 13.31 7.11
C CYS A 105 9.47 14.08 6.01
N GLY A 106 8.79 15.17 6.38
CA GLY A 106 8.23 16.12 5.42
C GLY A 106 9.30 16.80 4.57
N LEU A 107 8.94 17.35 3.41
CA LEU A 107 9.92 17.98 2.49
C LEU A 107 10.73 19.10 3.15
N GLU A 108 10.06 19.95 3.93
CA GLU A 108 10.64 21.11 4.63
C GLU A 108 11.07 20.79 6.07
N CYS A 109 10.97 19.51 6.49
CA CYS A 109 11.34 19.07 7.83
C CYS A 109 12.74 18.46 7.83
N GLU A 110 13.49 18.67 8.90
CA GLU A 110 14.78 18.00 9.13
C GLU A 110 14.69 16.88 10.19
N ASP A 111 13.60 16.86 10.94
CA ASP A 111 13.35 15.81 11.94
C ASP A 111 12.75 14.57 11.27
N TYR A 112 13.52 13.49 11.30
CA TYR A 112 13.14 12.20 10.74
C TYR A 112 12.39 11.33 11.77
N ILE A 113 11.33 10.68 11.29
CA ILE A 113 10.54 9.69 12.02
C ILE A 113 11.01 8.31 11.59
N ASP A 114 11.34 7.49 12.58
CA ASP A 114 11.68 6.09 12.37
C ASP A 114 10.48 5.30 11.85
N LEU A 115 10.68 4.62 10.73
CA LEU A 115 9.71 3.63 10.26
C LEU A 115 9.96 2.29 10.97
N PRO A 116 8.91 1.60 11.42
CA PRO A 116 9.00 0.21 11.85
C PRO A 116 9.35 -0.68 10.64
N ARG A 117 9.19 -2.00 10.77
CA ARG A 117 9.36 -2.91 9.61
C ARG A 117 8.50 -2.43 8.44
N VAL A 118 9.16 -2.21 7.30
CA VAL A 118 8.53 -1.83 6.04
C VAL A 118 8.52 -3.02 5.10
N PHE A 119 7.38 -3.32 4.52
CA PHE A 119 7.21 -4.39 3.55
C PHE A 119 7.22 -3.84 2.13
N THR A 120 7.85 -4.53 1.18
CA THR A 120 7.80 -4.11 -0.22
C THR A 120 6.56 -4.63 -0.94
N GLN A 121 6.00 -3.83 -1.83
CA GLN A 121 5.02 -4.25 -2.83
C GLN A 121 5.39 -3.68 -4.21
N LYS A 122 4.87 -4.28 -5.28
CA LYS A 122 5.14 -3.80 -6.65
C LYS A 122 4.60 -2.38 -6.86
N GLU A 123 3.39 -2.15 -6.38
CA GLU A 123 2.68 -0.88 -6.48
C GLU A 123 1.85 -0.63 -5.22
N ILE A 124 1.53 0.64 -4.98
CA ILE A 124 0.53 1.05 -3.98
C ILE A 124 -0.73 1.39 -4.77
N PRO A 125 -1.90 0.81 -4.46
CA PRO A 125 -3.09 0.85 -5.32
C PRO A 125 -3.84 2.18 -5.22
N VAL A 126 -3.15 3.27 -5.53
CA VAL A 126 -3.67 4.64 -5.50
C VAL A 126 -3.10 5.43 -6.69
N LYS A 127 -3.91 6.30 -7.29
CA LYS A 127 -3.53 6.99 -8.54
C LYS A 127 -2.94 8.36 -8.29
N GLN A 128 -2.12 8.90 -9.19
CA GLN A 128 -1.58 10.25 -9.00
C GLN A 128 -2.68 11.32 -8.94
N GLU A 129 -3.79 11.09 -9.63
CA GLU A 129 -4.95 11.99 -9.64
C GLU A 129 -5.59 12.18 -8.25
N ASN A 130 -5.41 11.26 -7.29
CA ASN A 130 -5.93 11.46 -5.93
C ASN A 130 -4.98 12.28 -5.03
N ILE A 131 -3.87 12.79 -5.55
CA ILE A 131 -2.98 13.69 -4.79
C ILE A 131 -3.69 15.04 -4.65
N PRO A 132 -3.86 15.57 -3.42
CA PRO A 132 -4.45 16.89 -3.21
C PRO A 132 -3.69 17.96 -4.00
N GLN A 133 -4.42 18.76 -4.76
CA GLN A 133 -3.92 19.91 -5.52
C GLN A 133 -4.38 21.21 -4.86
N GLN A 134 -3.66 22.32 -5.10
CA GLN A 134 -4.02 23.61 -4.52
C GLN A 134 -5.46 24.02 -4.84
N LYS A 135 -5.94 23.73 -6.05
CA LYS A 135 -7.32 23.98 -6.50
C LYS A 135 -8.38 23.24 -5.66
N ASP A 136 -8.00 22.11 -5.07
CA ASP A 136 -8.93 21.32 -4.27
C ASP A 136 -9.25 22.03 -2.95
N LEU A 137 -8.30 22.82 -2.45
CA LEU A 137 -8.46 23.60 -1.22
C LEU A 137 -9.36 24.82 -1.37
N GLU A 138 -9.57 25.32 -2.60
CA GLU A 138 -10.37 26.53 -2.89
C GLU A 138 -11.82 26.42 -2.41
N LYS A 139 -12.31 25.20 -2.18
CA LYS A 139 -13.65 24.93 -1.64
C LYS A 139 -13.78 25.29 -0.16
N TRP A 140 -12.66 25.46 0.55
CA TRP A 140 -12.62 25.71 1.99
C TRP A 140 -11.82 26.99 2.30
N PRO A 141 -12.50 28.13 2.50
CA PRO A 141 -11.83 29.43 2.73
C PRO A 141 -10.84 29.44 3.91
N TYR A 142 -11.07 28.60 4.92
CA TYR A 142 -10.17 28.48 6.06
C TYR A 142 -8.83 27.80 5.71
N LEU A 143 -8.69 27.21 4.51
CA LEU A 143 -7.45 26.62 4.00
C LEU A 143 -6.69 27.54 3.03
N ASP A 144 -7.11 28.79 2.83
CA ASP A 144 -6.48 29.73 1.88
C ASP A 144 -4.97 29.96 2.12
N GLN A 145 -4.56 29.87 3.39
CA GLN A 145 -3.17 30.00 3.81
C GLN A 145 -2.34 28.72 3.64
N VAL A 146 -2.99 27.56 3.43
CA VAL A 146 -2.30 26.28 3.25
C VAL A 146 -1.74 26.20 1.83
N LYS A 147 -0.42 26.01 1.74
CA LYS A 147 0.28 25.78 0.47
C LYS A 147 0.64 24.31 0.36
N LEU A 148 0.11 23.65 -0.66
CA LEU A 148 0.44 22.25 -0.93
C LEU A 148 1.73 22.18 -1.75
N PRO A 149 2.80 21.55 -1.24
CA PRO A 149 4.00 21.33 -2.01
C PRO A 149 3.72 20.36 -3.18
N HIS A 150 4.20 20.72 -4.37
CA HIS A 150 4.14 19.86 -5.55
C HIS A 150 5.48 19.18 -5.80
N LEU A 151 5.46 17.87 -6.04
CA LEU A 151 6.62 17.06 -6.32
C LEU A 151 6.36 16.25 -7.60
N LYS A 152 7.32 16.25 -8.53
CA LYS A 152 7.26 15.36 -9.69
C LYS A 152 7.85 14.00 -9.33
N ALA A 153 7.10 13.19 -8.58
CA ALA A 153 7.52 11.86 -8.15
C ALA A 153 6.32 10.90 -8.02
N GLU A 154 6.61 9.61 -8.06
CA GLU A 154 5.63 8.55 -7.82
C GLU A 154 5.25 8.43 -6.34
N ILE A 155 4.18 7.68 -6.08
CA ILE A 155 3.75 7.27 -4.75
C ILE A 155 4.55 6.04 -4.35
N GLY A 156 5.53 6.24 -3.46
CA GLY A 156 6.54 5.23 -3.14
C GLY A 156 6.34 4.57 -1.79
N VAL A 157 5.54 5.14 -0.89
CA VAL A 157 5.35 4.60 0.47
C VAL A 157 3.88 4.72 0.90
N LEU A 158 3.38 3.71 1.59
CA LEU A 158 2.12 3.71 2.33
C LEU A 158 2.47 3.66 3.81
N ILE A 159 2.00 4.64 4.57
CA ILE A 159 2.19 4.72 6.02
C ILE A 159 0.91 4.23 6.69
N GLY A 160 1.03 3.08 7.36
CA GLY A 160 -0.06 2.50 8.13
C GLY A 160 -0.18 3.09 9.54
N ALA A 161 -1.24 2.70 10.23
CA ALA A 161 -1.50 3.06 11.63
C ALA A 161 -0.35 2.68 12.58
N ASN A 162 0.57 1.80 12.19
CA ASN A 162 1.73 1.40 12.99
C ASN A 162 2.84 2.47 13.10
N VAL A 163 2.68 3.63 12.46
CA VAL A 163 3.58 4.79 12.56
C VAL A 163 2.85 5.96 13.20
N HIS A 164 2.50 5.84 14.48
CA HIS A 164 1.65 6.81 15.18
C HIS A 164 2.14 8.26 15.04
N LYS A 165 3.45 8.50 15.21
CA LYS A 165 4.08 9.82 15.06
C LYS A 165 3.85 10.49 13.71
N ALA A 166 3.61 9.73 12.65
CA ALA A 166 3.37 10.28 11.30
C ALA A 166 1.90 10.65 11.05
N ILE A 167 0.98 10.22 11.93
CA ILE A 167 -0.48 10.37 11.78
C ILE A 167 -1.06 11.26 12.90
N GLU A 168 -0.30 11.47 13.97
CA GLU A 168 -0.66 12.40 15.05
C GLU A 168 -0.90 13.82 14.53
N PRO A 169 -2.03 14.47 14.88
CA PRO A 169 -2.26 15.87 14.58
C PRO A 169 -1.16 16.76 15.20
N TRP A 170 -0.69 17.74 14.42
CA TRP A 170 0.23 18.74 14.92
C TRP A 170 -0.44 19.58 16.01
N GLN A 171 0.24 19.79 17.14
CA GLN A 171 -0.25 20.59 18.28
C GLN A 171 0.02 22.08 18.08
#